data_AF-A0A2J4Z275-F1
#
_entry.id   AF-A0A2J4Z275-F1
#
_cell.length_a   1.000
_cell.length_b   1.000
_cell.length_c   1.000
_cell.angle_alpha   90.00
_cell.angle_beta   90.00
_cell.angle_gamma   90.00
#
_symmetry.space_group_name_H-M   'P 1'
#
loop_
_entity.id
_entity.type
_entity.pdbx_description
1 polymer ?
#
loop_
_entity_poly.entity_id
_entity_poly.type
_entity_poly.pdbx_seq_one_letter_code
_entity_poly.pdbx_strand_id
1 'polypeptide(L)'
;MKLSTLFAAAFAIVGFCNTASAVTYPLPTDGSRLIGQNQVITIPEGNKQPLEYFAAEYQMGLSNMLEANPGVDTFLPKGGTVLNIPQQLILPDTVH
;
A
#
# COMPACT_ATOMS: atom_id res chain seq x y z
N MET A 1 38.82 -18.65 -10.23
CA MET A 1 38.07 -17.55 -9.58
C MET A 1 38.25 -17.67 -8.08
N LYS A 2 38.53 -16.57 -7.36
CA LYS A 2 38.77 -16.62 -5.91
C LYS A 2 37.44 -16.81 -5.17
N LEU A 3 37.40 -17.65 -4.14
CA LEU A 3 36.21 -17.94 -3.33
C LEU A 3 35.57 -16.67 -2.74
N SER A 4 36.38 -15.66 -2.40
CA SER A 4 35.91 -14.35 -1.95
C SER A 4 35.07 -13.59 -2.99
N THR A 5 35.35 -13.78 -4.29
CA THR A 5 34.58 -13.17 -5.37
C THR A 5 33.19 -13.80 -5.50
N LEU A 6 33.06 -15.10 -5.20
CA LEU A 6 31.77 -15.79 -5.20
C LEU A 6 30.90 -15.34 -4.02
N PHE A 7 31.47 -15.18 -2.83
CA PHE A 7 30.74 -14.66 -1.68
C PHE A 7 30.27 -13.21 -1.87
N ALA A 8 31.12 -12.34 -2.42
CA ALA A 8 30.74 -10.96 -2.71
C ALA A 8 29.61 -10.87 -3.74
N ALA A 9 29.66 -11.70 -4.79
CA ALA A 9 28.59 -11.78 -5.78
C ALA A 9 27.27 -12.28 -5.19
N ALA A 10 27.30 -13.32 -4.34
CA ALA A 10 26.10 -13.84 -3.67
C ALA A 10 25.46 -12.80 -2.74
N PHE A 11 26.27 -12.05 -1.97
CA PHE A 11 25.78 -11.00 -1.08
C PHE A 11 25.16 -9.83 -1.86
N ALA A 12 25.77 -9.46 -2.99
CA ALA A 12 25.20 -8.46 -3.89
C ALA A 12 23.81 -8.90 -4.40
N ILE A 13 23.68 -10.14 -4.89
CA ILE A 13 22.40 -10.65 -5.43
C ILE A 13 21.28 -10.57 -4.39
N VAL A 14 21.52 -11.01 -3.14
CA VAL A 14 20.51 -10.96 -2.07
C VAL A 14 20.18 -9.51 -1.68
N GLY A 15 21.18 -8.61 -1.68
CA GLY A 15 20.98 -7.20 -1.34
C GLY A 15 20.14 -6.40 -2.35
N PHE A 16 19.99 -6.89 -3.60
CA PHE A 16 19.19 -6.23 -4.64
C PHE A 16 17.79 -6.83 -4.85
N CYS A 17 17.41 -7.87 -4.09
CA CYS A 17 16.06 -8.42 -4.15
C CYS A 17 15.07 -7.50 -3.43
N ASN A 18 14.08 -6.97 -4.16
CA ASN A 18 12.95 -6.28 -3.55
C ASN A 18 11.94 -7.30 -3.04
N THR A 19 11.50 -7.14 -1.79
CA THR A 19 10.39 -7.92 -1.22
C THR A 19 9.07 -7.36 -1.74
N ALA A 20 8.28 -8.18 -2.44
CA ALA A 20 6.90 -7.85 -2.74
C ALA A 20 6.02 -8.22 -1.53
N SER A 21 5.20 -7.27 -1.07
CA SER A 21 4.18 -7.50 -0.05
C SER A 21 2.80 -7.25 -0.65
N ALA A 22 1.82 -8.03 -0.22
CA ALA A 22 0.43 -7.88 -0.60
C ALA A 22 -0.43 -7.65 0.64
N VAL A 23 -1.46 -6.83 0.50
CA VAL A 23 -2.49 -6.71 1.54
C VAL A 23 -3.17 -8.07 1.69
N THR A 24 -3.00 -8.67 2.87
CA THR A 24 -3.52 -10.00 3.21
C THR A 24 -4.33 -9.89 4.50
N TYR A 25 -5.52 -10.48 4.50
CA TYR A 25 -6.43 -10.44 5.64
C TYR A 25 -6.71 -11.86 6.15
N PRO A 26 -6.60 -12.13 7.46
CA PRO A 26 -7.07 -13.39 8.02
C PRO A 26 -8.60 -13.45 7.90
N LEU A 27 -9.12 -14.61 7.48
CA LEU A 27 -10.56 -14.82 7.39
C LEU A 27 -11.17 -14.95 8.80
N PRO A 28 -12.20 -14.17 9.16
CA PRO A 28 -12.87 -14.31 10.44
C PRO A 28 -13.57 -15.67 10.59
N THR A 29 -13.51 -16.27 11.77
CA THR A 29 -14.13 -17.59 12.06
C THR A 29 -15.49 -17.48 12.76
N ASP A 30 -15.87 -16.27 13.17
CA ASP A 30 -17.10 -15.93 13.87
C ASP A 30 -18.26 -15.56 12.92
N GLY A 31 -18.05 -15.69 11.61
CA GLY A 31 -19.00 -15.27 10.57
C GLY A 31 -18.97 -13.77 10.28
N SER A 32 -18.04 -13.00 10.87
CA SER A 32 -17.84 -11.60 10.50
C SER A 32 -17.36 -11.46 9.06
N ARG A 33 -17.84 -10.42 8.38
CA ARG A 33 -17.38 -10.01 7.05
C ARG A 33 -16.49 -8.77 7.10
N LEU A 34 -16.35 -8.13 8.26
CA LEU A 34 -15.53 -6.94 8.42
C LEU A 34 -14.07 -7.35 8.65
N ILE A 35 -13.19 -6.93 7.75
CA ILE A 35 -11.76 -7.26 7.77
C ILE A 35 -10.92 -6.00 7.57
N GLY A 36 -9.64 -6.09 7.97
CA GLY A 36 -8.69 -4.99 7.78
C GLY A 36 -8.90 -3.81 8.72
N GLN A 37 -8.07 -2.78 8.53
CA GLN A 37 -8.13 -1.52 9.28
C GLN A 37 -7.76 -0.37 8.36
N ASN A 38 -8.47 0.75 8.50
CA ASN A 38 -8.12 1.97 7.78
C ASN A 38 -6.82 2.55 8.34
N GLN A 39 -6.04 3.16 7.45
CA GLN A 39 -4.86 3.93 7.84
C GLN A 39 -5.07 5.39 7.52
N VAL A 40 -4.32 6.25 8.21
CA VAL A 40 -4.34 7.69 7.98
C VAL A 40 -2.90 8.15 7.85
N ILE A 41 -2.58 8.81 6.75
CA ILE A 41 -1.25 9.34 6.48
C ILE A 41 -1.32 10.85 6.29
N THR A 42 -0.19 11.53 6.46
CA THR A 42 -0.06 12.94 6.10
C THR A 42 0.84 13.03 4.89
N ILE A 43 0.38 13.73 3.86
CA ILE A 43 1.16 13.94 2.64
C ILE A 43 2.36 14.82 2.99
N PRO A 44 3.60 14.42 2.66
CA PRO A 44 4.78 15.20 2.97
C PRO A 44 4.71 16.62 2.40
N GLU A 45 5.26 17.58 3.14
CA GLU A 45 5.44 18.93 2.62
C GLU A 45 6.28 18.93 1.35
N GLY A 46 5.89 19.75 0.37
CA GLY A 46 6.56 19.79 -0.93
C GLY A 46 6.36 18.54 -1.80
N ASN A 47 5.29 17.77 -1.58
CA ASN A 47 4.90 16.63 -2.41
C ASN A 47 4.93 16.97 -3.92
N LYS A 48 5.41 16.01 -4.71
CA LYS A 48 5.48 16.07 -6.18
C LYS A 48 4.80 14.87 -6.84
N GLN A 49 4.22 13.98 -6.04
CA GLN A 49 3.61 12.75 -6.50
C GLN A 49 2.10 12.92 -6.69
N PRO A 50 1.51 12.30 -7.72
CA PRO A 50 0.06 12.28 -7.90
C PRO A 50 -0.62 11.37 -6.87
N LEU A 51 -1.95 11.42 -6.78
CA LEU A 51 -2.72 10.55 -5.88
C LEU A 51 -2.48 9.06 -6.17
N GLU A 52 -2.30 8.71 -7.45
CA GLU A 52 -2.02 7.34 -7.90
C GLU A 52 -0.74 6.76 -7.28
N TYR A 53 0.26 7.58 -6.96
CA TYR A 53 1.46 7.12 -6.28
C TYR A 53 1.13 6.53 -4.90
N PHE A 54 0.33 7.26 -4.12
CA PHE A 54 -0.11 6.80 -2.80
C PHE A 54 -1.08 5.62 -2.93
N ALA A 55 -1.96 5.63 -3.94
CA ALA A 55 -2.84 4.50 -4.22
C ALA A 55 -2.01 3.21 -4.46
N ALA A 56 -0.98 3.28 -5.33
CA ALA A 56 -0.09 2.17 -5.62
C ALA A 56 0.73 1.71 -4.42
N GLU A 57 1.27 2.65 -3.63
CA GLU A 57 2.05 2.36 -2.42
C GLU A 57 1.23 1.53 -1.40
N TYR A 58 -0.05 1.87 -1.24
CA TYR A 58 -0.97 1.18 -0.32
C TYR A 58 -1.82 0.10 -0.99
N GLN A 59 -1.54 -0.23 -2.26
CA GLN A 59 -2.24 -1.22 -3.08
C GLN A 59 -3.75 -0.99 -3.18
N MET A 60 -4.17 0.27 -3.20
CA MET A 60 -5.56 0.70 -3.35
C MET A 60 -5.85 1.13 -4.78
N GLY A 61 -7.11 0.99 -5.21
CA GLY A 61 -7.56 1.58 -6.46
C GLY A 61 -7.70 3.10 -6.33
N LEU A 62 -7.43 3.82 -7.43
CA LEU A 62 -7.56 5.27 -7.48
C LEU A 62 -8.97 5.75 -7.12
N SER A 63 -10.00 5.02 -7.56
CA SER A 63 -11.40 5.33 -7.24
C SER A 63 -11.67 5.19 -5.74
N ASN A 64 -11.14 4.14 -5.09
CA ASN A 64 -11.28 3.96 -3.65
C ASN A 64 -10.65 5.12 -2.87
N MET A 65 -9.47 5.58 -3.33
CA MET A 65 -8.79 6.73 -2.74
C MET A 65 -9.60 8.01 -2.90
N LEU A 66 -10.25 8.24 -4.05
CA LEU A 66 -11.09 9.40 -4.28
C LEU A 66 -12.38 9.38 -3.45
N GLU A 67 -13.02 8.22 -3.34
CA GLU A 67 -14.21 8.04 -2.51
C GLU A 67 -13.91 8.29 -1.02
N ALA A 68 -12.77 7.81 -0.53
CA ALA A 68 -12.36 7.96 0.86
C ALA A 68 -11.83 9.37 1.21
N ASN A 69 -11.46 10.17 0.20
CA ASN A 69 -10.84 11.50 0.37
C ASN A 69 -11.54 12.56 -0.49
N PRO A 70 -12.75 13.02 -0.08
CA PRO A 70 -13.49 14.01 -0.86
C PRO A 70 -12.70 15.30 -1.10
N GLY A 71 -12.64 15.74 -2.36
CA GLY A 71 -11.98 16.99 -2.75
C GLY A 71 -10.45 16.91 -2.80
N VAL A 72 -9.85 15.72 -2.66
CA VAL A 72 -8.41 15.55 -2.89
C VAL A 72 -8.07 15.81 -4.36
N ASP A 73 -6.98 16.53 -4.61
CA ASP A 73 -6.44 16.73 -5.96
C ASP A 73 -5.81 15.42 -6.45
N THR A 74 -6.27 14.88 -7.58
CA THR A 74 -5.74 13.64 -8.17
C THR A 74 -4.35 13.82 -8.77
N PHE A 75 -4.06 14.99 -9.33
CA PHE A 75 -2.84 15.27 -10.05
C PHE A 75 -1.70 15.64 -9.11
N LEU A 76 -1.99 16.46 -8.10
CA LEU A 76 -1.00 16.84 -7.09
C LEU A 76 -1.65 17.09 -5.73
N PRO A 77 -1.88 16.03 -4.94
CA PRO A 77 -2.32 16.16 -3.55
C PRO A 77 -1.44 17.14 -2.77
N LYS A 78 -2.07 18.11 -2.11
CA LYS A 78 -1.36 19.18 -1.39
C LYS A 78 -0.60 18.61 -0.19
N GLY A 79 0.66 19.06 -0.01
CA GLY A 79 1.44 18.79 1.20
C GLY A 79 0.71 19.20 2.48
N GLY A 80 0.89 18.42 3.54
CA GLY A 80 0.21 18.59 4.83
C GLY A 80 -1.24 18.11 4.85
N THR A 81 -1.80 17.65 3.72
CA THR A 81 -3.15 17.06 3.68
C THR A 81 -3.13 15.70 4.35
N VAL A 82 -4.15 15.43 5.15
CA VAL A 82 -4.40 14.11 5.73
C VAL A 82 -5.13 13.26 4.69
N LEU A 83 -4.62 12.05 4.43
CA LEU A 83 -5.17 11.10 3.48
C LEU A 83 -5.60 9.82 4.21
N ASN A 84 -6.85 9.43 4.02
CA ASN A 84 -7.41 8.17 4.49
C ASN A 84 -7.11 7.07 3.48
N ILE A 85 -6.55 5.96 3.96
CA ILE A 85 -6.29 4.76 3.19
C ILE A 85 -7.38 3.71 3.54
N PRO A 86 -8.33 3.43 2.63
CA PRO A 86 -9.51 2.62 2.92
C PRO A 86 -9.20 1.10 2.85
N GLN A 87 -8.38 0.61 3.78
CA GLN A 87 -8.02 -0.81 3.87
C GLN A 87 -8.94 -1.65 4.78
N GLN A 88 -9.93 -1.05 5.43
CA GLN A 88 -11.01 -1.79 6.09
C GLN A 88 -12.14 -2.07 5.09
N LEU A 89 -12.51 -3.34 4.97
CA LEU A 89 -13.39 -3.83 3.91
C LEU A 89 -14.48 -4.70 4.51
N ILE A 90 -15.61 -4.77 3.82
CA ILE A 90 -16.64 -5.78 4.06
C ILE A 90 -16.51 -6.82 2.94
N LEU A 91 -16.26 -8.09 3.29
CA LEU A 91 -16.24 -9.20 2.33
C LEU A 91 -17.57 -9.26 1.56
N PRO A 92 -17.59 -9.54 0.24
CA PRO A 92 -18.83 -9.75 -0.51
C PRO A 92 -19.70 -10.85 0.09
N ASP A 93 -21.01 -10.82 -0.15
CA ASP A 93 -21.93 -11.85 0.37
C ASP A 93 -21.90 -13.10 -0.53
N THR A 94 -20.84 -13.88 -0.40
CA THR A 94 -20.59 -15.09 -1.20
C THR A 94 -19.99 -16.20 -0.35
N VAL A 95 -19.84 -17.40 -0.92
CA VAL A 95 -19.05 -18.46 -0.27
C VAL A 95 -17.60 -18.01 -0.08
N HIS A 96 -16.99 -18.37 1.07
CA HIS A 96 -15.63 -17.98 1.48
C HIS A 96 -14.82 -19.20 1.90
#